data_AF-A0A175QE07-F1
#
_entry.id   AF-A0A175QE07-F1
#
_cell.length_a   1.000
_cell.length_b   1.000
_cell.length_c   1.000
_cell.angle_alpha   90.00
_cell.angle_beta   90.00
_cell.angle_gamma   90.00
#
_symmetry.space_group_name_H-M   'P 1'
#
loop_
_entity.id
_entity.type
_entity.pdbx_description
1 polymer ?
#
loop_
_entity_poly.entity_id
_entity_poly.type
_entity_poly.pdbx_seq_one_letter_code
_entity_poly.pdbx_strand_id
1 'polypeptide(L)'
;LKMHDSTKSETVKRGCLDCWRLWKERTIFTRERNRWNSLSTEEQRMLWFAAAQFGDEGSKFRSQVKKSVLNGWRLGFERGSDREQTFAVLYSNWAEGDHHAPAN
;
A
#
# COMPACT_ATOMS: atom_id res chain seq x y z
N LEU A 1 6.81 -13.14 10.92
CA LEU A 1 7.40 -13.78 9.73
C LEU A 1 6.71 -15.09 9.41
N LYS A 2 6.93 -16.16 10.20
CA LYS A 2 6.40 -17.51 9.92
C LYS A 2 4.91 -17.54 9.56
N MET A 3 4.06 -16.83 10.33
CA MET A 3 2.61 -16.76 10.06
C MET A 3 2.25 -16.05 8.75
N HIS A 4 2.87 -14.89 8.48
CA HIS A 4 2.66 -14.13 7.25
C HIS A 4 3.09 -14.94 6.02
N ASP A 5 4.23 -15.64 6.11
CA ASP A 5 4.77 -16.39 4.99
C ASP A 5 4.04 -17.72 4.74
N SER A 6 3.48 -18.35 5.79
CA SER A 6 2.82 -19.66 5.67
C SER A 6 1.33 -19.56 5.35
N THR A 7 0.70 -18.43 5.60
CA THR A 7 -0.75 -18.27 5.42
C THR A 7 -1.10 -17.95 3.97
N LYS A 8 -2.23 -18.52 3.50
CA LYS A 8 -2.86 -18.13 2.23
C LYS A 8 -3.95 -17.07 2.41
N SER A 9 -4.25 -16.69 3.65
CA SER A 9 -5.31 -15.72 3.95
C SER A 9 -4.79 -14.30 3.79
N GLU A 10 -5.32 -13.57 2.81
CA GLU A 10 -5.03 -12.15 2.58
C GLU A 10 -5.38 -11.30 3.81
N THR A 11 -6.46 -11.62 4.52
CA THR A 11 -6.82 -10.93 5.77
C THR A 11 -5.71 -11.06 6.82
N VAL A 12 -5.13 -12.25 6.99
CA VAL A 12 -4.05 -12.48 7.96
C VAL A 12 -2.77 -11.77 7.52
N LYS A 13 -2.43 -11.80 6.23
CA LYS A 13 -1.27 -11.07 5.68
C LYS A 13 -1.38 -9.57 5.93
N ARG A 14 -2.53 -8.96 5.59
CA ARG A 14 -2.82 -7.55 5.85
C ARG A 14 -2.72 -7.21 7.33
N GLY A 15 -3.28 -8.04 8.21
CA GLY A 15 -3.18 -7.85 9.65
C GLY A 15 -1.73 -7.90 10.16
N CYS A 16 -0.90 -8.80 9.64
CA CYS A 16 0.52 -8.85 10.00
C CYS A 16 1.25 -7.55 9.59
N LEU A 17 1.02 -7.07 8.37
CA LEU A 17 1.62 -5.81 7.88
C LEU A 17 1.19 -4.62 8.73
N ASP A 18 -0.07 -4.56 9.17
CA ASP A 18 -0.57 -3.50 10.05
C ASP A 18 0.05 -3.57 11.47
N CYS A 19 0.18 -4.78 12.05
CA CYS A 19 0.89 -4.95 13.32
C CYS A 19 2.34 -4.45 13.21
N TRP A 20 3.04 -4.79 12.13
CA TRP A 20 4.42 -4.34 11.91
C TRP A 20 4.54 -2.84 11.67
N ARG A 21 3.53 -2.23 11.05
CA ARG A 21 3.42 -0.77 10.95
C ARG A 21 3.34 -0.14 12.34
N LEU A 22 2.51 -0.67 13.23
CA LEU A 22 2.35 -0.16 14.60
C LEU A 22 3.64 -0.32 15.42
N TRP A 23 4.34 -1.43 15.24
CA TRP A 23 5.63 -1.68 15.91
C TRP A 23 6.82 -0.98 15.25
N LYS A 24 6.64 -0.40 14.05
CA LYS A 24 7.68 0.28 13.27
C LYS A 24 8.89 -0.63 12.98
N GLU A 25 8.62 -1.90 12.68
CA GLU A 25 9.65 -2.92 12.49
C GLU A 25 10.41 -2.75 11.16
N ARG A 26 11.55 -2.07 11.20
CA ARG A 26 12.36 -1.70 10.01
C ARG A 26 12.85 -2.91 9.22
N THR A 27 13.37 -3.93 9.90
CA THR A 27 13.91 -5.13 9.24
C THR A 27 12.82 -5.85 8.43
N ILE A 28 11.60 -5.86 8.96
CA ILE A 28 10.46 -6.47 8.28
C ILE A 28 10.03 -5.62 7.09
N PHE A 29 9.91 -4.31 7.28
CA PHE A 29 9.61 -3.38 6.19
C PHE A 29 10.60 -3.51 5.02
N THR A 30 11.90 -3.53 5.30
CA THR A 30 12.94 -3.70 4.27
C THR A 30 12.80 -5.02 3.52
N ARG A 31 12.53 -6.12 4.22
CA ARG A 31 12.32 -7.42 3.59
C ARG A 31 11.12 -7.39 2.64
N GLU A 32 9.97 -6.92 3.10
CA GLU A 32 8.75 -6.88 2.29
C GLU A 32 8.87 -5.90 1.13
N ARG A 33 9.52 -4.75 1.34
CA ARG A 33 9.86 -3.80 0.28
C ARG A 33 10.65 -4.46 -0.84
N ASN A 34 11.67 -5.25 -0.51
CA ASN A 34 12.48 -5.94 -1.51
C ASN A 34 11.70 -7.04 -2.26
N ARG A 35 10.58 -7.50 -1.70
CA ARG A 35 9.67 -8.49 -2.29
C ARG A 35 8.47 -7.87 -3.00
N TRP A 36 8.42 -6.55 -3.14
CA TRP A 36 7.28 -5.80 -3.68
C TRP A 36 6.56 -6.46 -4.87
N ASN A 37 7.31 -6.86 -5.90
CA ASN A 37 6.74 -7.43 -7.13
C ASN A 37 6.12 -8.82 -6.94
N SER A 38 6.44 -9.52 -5.84
CA SER A 38 5.89 -10.83 -5.49
C SER A 38 4.72 -10.75 -4.51
N LEU A 39 4.42 -9.58 -3.97
CA LEU A 39 3.30 -9.34 -3.07
C LEU A 39 1.98 -9.29 -3.83
N SER A 40 0.90 -9.76 -3.19
CA SER A 40 -0.45 -9.50 -3.69
C SER A 40 -0.74 -8.00 -3.73
N THR A 41 -1.74 -7.59 -4.51
CA THR A 41 -2.21 -6.21 -4.54
C THR A 41 -2.62 -5.71 -3.14
N GLU A 42 -3.21 -6.57 -2.31
CA GLU A 42 -3.62 -6.23 -0.94
C GLU A 42 -2.43 -6.04 -0.01
N GLU A 43 -1.42 -6.91 -0.12
CA GLU A 43 -0.16 -6.80 0.61
C GLU A 43 0.60 -5.53 0.21
N GLN A 44 0.65 -5.22 -1.09
CA GLN A 44 1.23 -4.00 -1.61
C GLN A 44 0.58 -2.75 -1.03
N ARG A 45 -0.76 -2.70 -1.00
CA ARG A 45 -1.53 -1.60 -0.40
C ARG A 45 -1.15 -1.40 1.07
N MET A 46 -1.17 -2.48 1.86
CA MET A 46 -0.83 -2.43 3.28
C MET A 46 0.62 -2.07 3.56
N LEU A 47 1.58 -2.59 2.77
CA LEU A 47 2.99 -2.23 2.92
C LEU A 47 3.23 -0.76 2.55
N TRP A 48 2.56 -0.27 1.52
CA TRP A 48 2.65 1.13 1.09
C TRP A 48 2.01 2.08 2.11
N PHE A 49 0.91 1.68 2.76
CA PHE A 49 0.35 2.38 3.93
C PHE A 49 1.33 2.37 5.11
N ALA A 50 1.97 1.22 5.37
CA ALA A 50 2.97 1.09 6.44
C ALA A 50 4.19 1.99 6.22
N ALA A 51 4.60 2.20 4.96
CA ALA A 51 5.75 3.02 4.58
C ALA A 51 5.71 4.44 5.17
N ALA A 52 4.52 5.00 5.42
CA ALA A 52 4.38 6.32 6.05
C ALA A 52 5.06 6.41 7.43
N GLN A 53 5.23 5.30 8.15
CA GLN A 53 5.86 5.27 9.48
C GLN A 53 7.40 5.20 9.43
N PHE A 54 8.01 5.04 8.25
CA PHE A 54 9.44 4.77 8.10
C PHE A 54 10.28 5.99 7.69
N GLY A 55 9.70 7.20 7.73
CA GLY A 55 10.41 8.46 7.43
C GLY A 55 10.86 8.54 5.97
N ASP A 56 12.08 9.04 5.75
CA ASP A 56 12.65 9.24 4.40
C ASP A 56 12.72 7.95 3.57
N GLU A 57 13.09 6.83 4.20
CA GLU A 57 13.12 5.52 3.53
C GLU A 57 11.73 5.12 2.99
N GLY A 58 10.70 5.33 3.80
CA GLY A 58 9.32 5.09 3.40
C GLY A 58 8.86 6.05 2.30
N SER A 59 9.21 7.33 2.40
CA SER A 59 8.88 8.34 1.38
C SER A 59 9.50 8.01 0.01
N LYS A 60 10.80 7.67 0.00
CA LYS A 60 11.54 7.26 -1.20
C LYS A 60 10.94 6.00 -1.81
N PHE A 61 10.62 5.00 -0.98
CA PHE A 61 9.96 3.79 -1.44
C PHE A 61 8.60 4.09 -2.09
N ARG A 62 7.73 4.86 -1.44
CA ARG A 62 6.42 5.23 -1.98
C ARG A 62 6.56 5.95 -3.32
N SER A 63 7.52 6.87 -3.43
CA SER A 63 7.83 7.59 -4.68
C SER A 63 8.30 6.65 -5.79
N GLN A 64 9.16 5.68 -5.46
CA GLN A 64 9.68 4.70 -6.40
C GLN A 64 8.57 3.83 -7.02
N VAL A 65 7.59 3.40 -6.22
CA VAL A 65 6.51 2.52 -6.69
C VAL A 65 5.25 3.26 -7.13
N LYS A 66 5.15 4.59 -6.94
CA LYS A 66 3.94 5.41 -7.18
C LYS A 66 3.33 5.19 -8.57
N LYS A 67 4.16 5.18 -9.62
CA LYS A 67 3.67 4.96 -10.99
C LYS A 67 3.11 3.54 -11.21
N SER A 68 3.72 2.54 -10.57
CA SER A 68 3.29 1.14 -10.68
C SER A 68 1.95 0.92 -9.97
N VAL A 69 1.79 1.48 -8.77
CA VAL A 69 0.55 1.32 -7.97
C VAL A 69 -0.67 1.98 -8.63
N LEU A 70 -0.51 3.13 -9.27
CA LEU A 70 -1.62 3.84 -9.92
C LEU A 70 -2.30 3.00 -11.01
N ASN A 71 -1.54 2.14 -11.68
CA ASN A 71 -2.07 1.21 -12.68
C ASN A 71 -2.44 -0.15 -12.08
N GLY A 72 -1.61 -0.67 -11.16
CA GLY A 72 -1.77 -2.01 -10.59
C GLY A 72 -2.92 -2.15 -9.59
N TRP A 73 -3.42 -1.04 -9.03
CA TRP A 73 -4.45 -1.08 -7.97
C TRP A 73 -5.86 -0.75 -8.45
N ARG A 74 -6.08 -0.66 -9.76
CA ARG A 74 -7.42 -0.43 -10.33
C ARG A 74 -8.37 -1.58 -9.98
N LEU A 75 -9.64 -1.27 -9.77
CA LEU A 75 -10.65 -2.29 -9.43
C LEU A 75 -11.27 -3.01 -10.64
N GLY A 76 -10.90 -2.63 -11.86
CA GLY A 76 -11.36 -3.27 -13.09
C GLY A 76 -12.76 -2.87 -13.58
N PHE A 77 -13.54 -2.14 -12.76
CA PHE A 77 -14.85 -1.58 -13.14
C PHE A 77 -14.91 -0.04 -13.11
N GLU A 78 -13.76 0.60 -12.89
CA GLU A 78 -13.63 2.06 -12.90
C GLU A 78 -13.98 2.59 -14.29
N ARG A 79 -15.04 3.40 -14.38
CA ARG A 79 -15.50 3.95 -15.67
C ARG A 79 -14.58 5.11 -16.05
N GLY A 80 -14.08 5.08 -17.28
CA GLY A 80 -13.06 6.01 -17.77
C GLY A 80 -13.56 7.42 -18.06
N SER A 81 -14.26 8.07 -17.12
CA SER A 81 -14.47 9.51 -17.22
C SER A 81 -13.28 10.23 -16.60
N ASP A 82 -12.78 11.29 -17.25
CA ASP A 82 -11.63 12.07 -16.80
C ASP A 82 -11.85 12.77 -15.43
N ARG A 83 -13.08 12.74 -14.92
CA ARG A 83 -13.47 13.31 -13.62
C ARG A 83 -13.54 12.28 -12.49
N GLU A 84 -13.52 10.98 -12.77
CA GLU A 84 -13.58 9.94 -11.75
C GLU A 84 -12.17 9.56 -11.28
N GLN A 85 -11.89 9.77 -10.00
CA GLN A 85 -10.65 9.30 -9.39
C GLN A 85 -10.65 7.77 -9.31
N THR A 86 -9.57 7.13 -9.76
CA THR A 86 -9.40 5.68 -9.61
C THR A 86 -9.25 5.30 -8.14
N PHE A 87 -9.55 4.06 -7.79
CA PHE A 87 -9.32 3.54 -6.44
C PHE A 87 -7.87 3.74 -6.02
N ALA A 88 -6.93 3.54 -6.94
CA ALA A 88 -5.52 3.74 -6.66
C ALA A 88 -5.22 5.18 -6.20
N VAL A 89 -5.79 6.19 -6.88
CA VAL A 89 -5.65 7.60 -6.49
C VAL A 89 -6.30 7.86 -5.14
N LEU A 90 -7.55 7.43 -4.95
CA LEU A 90 -8.31 7.62 -3.70
C LEU A 90 -7.58 7.01 -2.51
N TYR A 91 -7.16 5.75 -2.64
CA TYR A 91 -6.42 5.03 -1.61
C TYR A 91 -5.09 5.73 -1.32
N SER A 92 -4.38 6.17 -2.37
CA SER A 92 -3.11 6.85 -2.20
C SER A 92 -3.23 8.16 -1.44
N ASN A 93 -4.19 9.00 -1.81
CA ASN A 93 -4.42 10.29 -1.16
C ASN A 93 -4.84 10.10 0.30
N TRP A 94 -5.78 9.19 0.57
CA TRP A 94 -6.22 8.88 1.93
C TRP A 94 -5.05 8.43 2.83
N ALA A 95 -4.19 7.53 2.33
CA ALA A 95 -3.04 7.03 3.09
C ALA A 95 -1.91 8.06 3.26
N GLU A 96 -1.81 9.05 2.37
CA GLU A 96 -0.90 10.18 2.50
C GLU A 96 -1.42 11.23 3.51
N GLY A 97 -2.66 11.08 4.02
CA GLY A 97 -3.29 12.01 4.96
C GLY A 97 -3.96 13.19 4.27
N ASP A 98 -4.15 13.10 2.94
CA ASP A 98 -4.74 14.17 2.14
C ASP A 98 -6.27 14.05 2.21
N HIS A 99 -6.88 14.76 3.18
CA HIS A 99 -8.31 14.76 3.45
C HIS A 99 -9.09 15.76 2.57
N HIS A 100 -8.66 16.01 1.34
CA HIS A 100 -9.44 16.82 0.41
C HIS A 100 -10.71 16.07 0.00
N ALA A 101 -11.84 16.45 0.61
CA ALA A 101 -13.16 16.06 0.15
C ALA A 101 -13.31 16.50 -1.32
N PRO A 102 -13.92 15.69 -2.20
CA PRO A 102 -14.21 16.12 -3.56
C PRO A 102 -15.09 17.38 -3.47
N ALA A 103 -14.65 18.46 -4.11
CA ALA A 103 -15.48 19.65 -4.26
C ALA A 103 -16.75 19.25 -5.03
N ASN A 104 -17.90 19.42 -4.37
CA ASN A 104 -19.23 19.28 -4.99
C ASN A 104 -19.41 20.28 -6.14
#